data_AF-H9TN87-F1
#
_entry.id   AF-H9TN87-F1
#
_cell.length_a   1.000
_cell.length_b   1.000
_cell.length_c   1.000
_cell.angle_alpha   90.00
_cell.angle_beta   90.00
_cell.angle_gamma   90.00
#
_symmetry.space_group_name_H-M   'P 1'
#
loop_
_entity.id
_entity.type
_entity.pdbx_description
1 polymer ?
#
loop_
_entity_poly.entity_id
_entity_poly.type
_entity_poly.pdbx_seq_one_letter_code
_entity_poly.pdbx_strand_id
1 'polypeptide(L)'
;MADETKPTRKGSPPIKVYCLPDERRAIEEKAAAAGMSLSAYLLAVGQGYKITGVVDYEHVRELARINGDLGRLGGLLKLWLTDDPRTARFGDATILALLAKIEEKQDELGKVMMGVVRPRAEP
;
A
#
# COMPACT_ATOMS: atom_id res chain seq x y z
N MET A 1 -32.86 -26.66 11.91
CA MET A 1 -32.48 -25.45 11.17
C MET A 1 -31.17 -25.77 10.49
N ALA A 2 -31.15 -25.79 9.15
CA ALA A 2 -29.98 -26.20 8.40
C ALA A 2 -28.90 -25.12 8.52
N ASP A 3 -27.70 -25.53 8.89
CA ASP A 3 -26.52 -24.69 9.00
C ASP A 3 -26.11 -24.24 7.59
N GLU A 4 -26.53 -23.04 7.19
CA GLU A 4 -26.17 -22.42 5.91
C GLU A 4 -24.67 -22.07 5.92
N THR A 5 -23.84 -23.06 5.61
CA THR A 5 -22.40 -22.87 5.49
C THR A 5 -22.12 -22.00 4.26
N LYS A 6 -21.59 -20.79 4.49
CA LYS A 6 -21.26 -19.86 3.40
C LYS A 6 -20.36 -20.53 2.35
N PRO A 7 -20.67 -20.39 1.04
CA PRO A 7 -19.89 -21.03 0.00
C PRO A 7 -18.44 -20.52 0.01
N THR A 8 -17.50 -21.46 0.10
CA THR A 8 -16.07 -21.15 0.02
C THR A 8 -15.58 -21.28 -1.42
N ARG A 9 -14.52 -20.53 -1.76
CA ARG A 9 -13.90 -20.60 -3.09
C ARG A 9 -13.42 -22.01 -3.47
N LYS A 10 -12.97 -22.81 -2.49
CA LYS A 10 -12.54 -24.21 -2.70
C LYS A 10 -13.71 -25.16 -2.95
N GLY A 11 -14.92 -24.82 -2.47
CA GLY A 11 -16.14 -25.61 -2.68
C GLY A 11 -16.97 -25.18 -3.89
N SER A 12 -16.54 -24.14 -4.62
CA SER A 12 -17.26 -23.61 -5.79
C SER A 12 -16.69 -24.16 -7.10
N PRO A 13 -17.51 -24.32 -8.16
CA PRO A 13 -17.03 -24.80 -9.46
C PRO A 13 -15.91 -23.91 -10.04
N PRO A 14 -14.80 -24.49 -10.52
CA PRO A 14 -13.71 -23.72 -11.10
C PRO A 14 -14.05 -23.23 -12.51
N ILE A 15 -13.49 -22.07 -12.88
CA ILE A 15 -13.47 -21.61 -14.27
C ILE A 15 -12.27 -22.24 -14.98
N LYS A 16 -12.52 -23.00 -16.04
CA LYS A 16 -11.46 -23.60 -16.87
C LYS A 16 -11.09 -22.64 -18.00
N VAL A 17 -9.83 -22.25 -18.04
CA VAL A 17 -9.27 -21.44 -19.13
C VAL A 17 -8.36 -22.34 -19.95
N TYR A 18 -8.82 -22.68 -21.16
CA TYR A 18 -8.02 -23.42 -22.12
C TYR A 18 -7.07 -22.44 -22.82
N CYS A 19 -5.78 -22.77 -22.84
CA CYS A 19 -4.73 -21.92 -23.41
C CYS A 19 -3.64 -22.79 -24.02
N LEU A 20 -2.98 -22.26 -25.04
CA LEU A 20 -1.75 -22.80 -25.61
C LEU A 20 -0.57 -22.58 -24.65
N PRO A 21 0.53 -23.34 -24.78
CA PRO A 21 1.70 -23.20 -23.92
C PRO A 21 2.25 -21.76 -23.85
N ASP A 22 2.33 -21.08 -25.00
CA ASP A 22 2.83 -19.70 -25.07
C ASP A 22 1.89 -18.70 -24.39
N GLU A 23 0.57 -18.88 -24.54
CA GLU A 23 -0.44 -18.04 -23.89
C GLU A 23 -0.40 -18.23 -22.37
N ARG A 24 -0.24 -19.47 -21.91
CA ARG A 24 -0.07 -19.78 -20.50
C ARG A 24 1.16 -19.10 -19.92
N ARG A 25 2.31 -19.19 -20.61
CA ARG A 25 3.55 -18.53 -20.18
C ARG A 25 3.38 -17.01 -20.09
N ALA A 26 2.73 -16.40 -21.08
CA ALA A 26 2.44 -14.96 -21.06
C ALA A 26 1.55 -14.54 -19.87
N ILE A 27 0.59 -15.39 -19.48
CA ILE A 27 -0.24 -15.15 -18.29
C ILE A 27 0.56 -15.35 -17.01
N GLU A 28 1.43 -16.37 -16.94
CA GLU A 28 2.34 -16.62 -15.82
C GLU A 28 3.28 -15.43 -15.57
N GLU A 29 3.89 -14.89 -16.61
CA GLU A 29 4.75 -13.71 -16.52
C GLU A 29 3.99 -12.48 -16.01
N LYS A 30 2.78 -12.22 -16.52
CA LYS A 30 1.94 -11.10 -16.06
C LYS A 30 1.46 -11.28 -14.62
N ALA A 31 1.11 -12.49 -14.23
CA ALA A 31 0.72 -12.81 -12.86
C ALA A 31 1.89 -12.64 -11.89
N ALA A 32 3.09 -13.11 -12.27
CA ALA A 32 4.32 -12.91 -11.50
C ALA A 32 4.69 -11.43 -11.39
N ALA A 33 4.62 -10.69 -12.50
CA ALA A 33 4.83 -9.25 -12.54
C ALA A 33 3.75 -8.46 -11.78
N ALA A 34 2.64 -9.07 -11.38
CA ALA A 34 1.60 -8.52 -10.52
C ALA A 34 1.64 -9.08 -9.08
N GLY A 35 2.51 -10.05 -8.78
CA GLY A 35 2.63 -10.65 -7.44
C GLY A 35 1.44 -11.51 -7.07
N MET A 36 0.71 -12.00 -8.07
CA MET A 36 -0.51 -12.78 -7.91
C MET A 36 -0.30 -14.22 -8.36
N SER A 37 -1.08 -15.15 -7.80
CA SER A 37 -1.23 -16.48 -8.39
C SER A 37 -2.01 -16.39 -9.71
N LEU A 38 -1.82 -17.36 -10.61
CA LEU A 38 -2.51 -17.39 -11.90
C LEU A 38 -4.03 -17.20 -11.79
N SER A 39 -4.64 -17.95 -10.88
CA SER A 39 -6.08 -17.94 -10.67
C SER A 39 -6.56 -16.61 -10.10
N ALA A 40 -5.77 -15.98 -9.21
CA ALA A 40 -6.09 -14.67 -8.66
C ALA A 40 -5.97 -13.58 -9.73
N TYR A 41 -4.91 -13.63 -10.54
CA TYR A 41 -4.69 -12.73 -11.67
C TYR A 41 -5.85 -12.80 -12.67
N LEU A 42 -6.18 -14.01 -13.17
CA LEU A 42 -7.26 -14.19 -14.14
C LEU A 42 -8.64 -13.80 -13.59
N LEU A 43 -8.90 -14.08 -12.32
CA LEU A 43 -10.15 -13.68 -11.68
C LEU A 43 -10.26 -12.15 -11.57
N ALA A 44 -9.19 -11.47 -11.19
CA ALA A 44 -9.15 -10.02 -11.10
C ALA A 44 -9.33 -9.37 -12.49
N VAL A 45 -8.60 -9.82 -13.51
CA VAL A 45 -8.78 -9.34 -14.89
C VAL A 45 -10.22 -9.60 -15.37
N GLY A 46 -10.74 -10.81 -15.15
CA GLY A 46 -12.08 -11.20 -15.59
C GLY A 46 -13.22 -10.42 -14.91
N GLN A 47 -12.97 -9.84 -13.73
CA GLN A 47 -13.89 -8.94 -13.03
C GLN A 47 -13.75 -7.47 -13.44
N GLY A 48 -12.89 -7.17 -14.43
CA GLY A 48 -12.64 -5.81 -14.91
C GLY A 48 -11.60 -5.04 -14.08
N TYR A 49 -10.90 -5.69 -13.16
CA TYR A 49 -9.82 -5.06 -12.41
C TYR A 49 -8.61 -4.88 -13.34
N LYS A 50 -8.18 -3.62 -13.54
CA LYS A 50 -6.93 -3.33 -14.24
C LYS A 50 -5.76 -3.67 -13.32
N ILE A 51 -5.08 -4.78 -13.61
CA ILE A 51 -3.91 -5.22 -12.86
C ILE A 51 -2.68 -4.47 -13.37
N THR A 52 -2.28 -3.45 -12.62
CA THR A 52 -1.07 -2.66 -12.88
C THR A 52 0.00 -3.03 -11.85
N GLY A 53 0.82 -4.03 -12.19
CA GLY A 53 2.14 -4.33 -11.58
C GLY A 53 2.21 -4.67 -10.09
N VAL A 54 3.24 -5.41 -9.69
CA VAL A 54 3.68 -5.54 -8.29
C VAL A 54 4.01 -4.15 -7.82
N VAL A 55 3.29 -3.71 -6.80
CA VAL A 55 3.64 -2.54 -6.00
C VAL A 55 5.10 -2.68 -5.61
N ASP A 56 5.94 -1.81 -6.15
CA ASP A 56 7.38 -1.85 -5.97
C ASP A 56 7.71 -1.80 -4.46
N TYR A 57 8.44 -2.82 -4.01
CA TYR A 57 8.78 -3.03 -2.59
C TYR A 57 9.51 -1.84 -1.98
N GLU A 58 10.24 -1.06 -2.77
CA GLU A 58 10.88 0.17 -2.30
C GLU A 58 9.85 1.21 -1.85
N HIS A 59 8.77 1.37 -2.62
CA HIS A 59 7.71 2.31 -2.31
C HIS A 59 6.91 1.89 -1.07
N VAL A 60 6.68 0.58 -0.86
CA VAL A 60 6.03 0.06 0.37
C VAL A 60 6.92 0.26 1.59
N ARG A 61 8.22 0.03 1.46
CA ARG A 61 9.20 0.20 2.55
C ARG A 61 9.31 1.66 2.96
N GLU A 62 9.30 2.57 2.00
CA GLU A 62 9.35 4.01 2.24
C GLU A 62 8.08 4.48 2.97
N LEU A 63 6.92 3.98 2.57
CA LEU A 63 5.65 4.15 3.26
C LEU A 63 5.68 3.74 4.74
N ALA A 64 6.23 2.56 5.01
CA ALA A 64 6.36 2.06 6.38
C ALA A 64 7.31 2.94 7.22
N ARG A 65 8.35 3.51 6.60
CA ARG A 65 9.28 4.43 7.27
C ARG A 65 8.61 5.73 7.68
N ILE A 66 7.80 6.33 6.81
CA ILE A 66 7.08 7.58 7.07
C ILE A 66 6.07 7.41 8.22
N ASN A 67 5.30 6.32 8.21
CA ASN A 67 4.38 6.02 9.30
C ASN A 67 5.10 5.85 10.65
N GLY A 68 6.31 5.28 10.62
CA GLY A 68 7.18 5.20 11.80
C GLY A 68 7.64 6.59 12.29
N ASP A 69 7.97 7.51 11.37
CA ASP A 69 8.35 8.88 11.71
C ASP A 69 7.17 9.70 12.27
N LEU A 70 5.96 9.53 11.73
CA LEU A 70 4.72 10.10 12.28
C LEU A 70 4.44 9.62 13.70
N GLY A 71 4.60 8.32 13.97
CA GLY A 71 4.46 7.76 15.33
C GLY A 71 5.47 8.35 16.32
N ARG A 72 6.73 8.56 15.88
CA ARG A 72 7.78 9.21 16.69
C ARG A 72 7.44 10.68 16.97
N LEU A 73 6.88 11.40 16.00
CA LEU A 73 6.48 12.80 16.16
C LEU A 73 5.31 12.97 17.13
N GLY A 74 4.31 12.09 17.05
CA GLY A 74 3.24 12.06 18.05
C GLY A 74 3.79 11.84 19.46
N GLY A 75 4.82 11.00 19.59
CA GLY A 75 5.55 10.81 20.85
C GLY A 75 6.29 12.07 21.33
N LEU A 76 6.99 12.78 20.43
CA LEU A 76 7.71 14.02 20.75
C LEU A 76 6.78 15.17 21.12
N LEU A 77 5.69 15.34 20.36
CA LEU A 77 4.65 16.33 20.66
C LEU A 77 4.00 16.03 22.01
N LYS A 78 3.72 14.75 22.30
CA LYS A 78 3.19 14.33 23.60
C LYS A 78 4.16 14.67 24.73
N LEU A 79 5.46 14.38 24.57
CA LEU A 79 6.48 14.69 25.58
C LEU A 79 6.56 16.19 25.87
N TRP A 80 6.46 17.01 24.83
CA TRP A 80 6.47 18.46 24.96
C TRP A 80 5.21 18.97 25.67
N LEU A 81 4.02 18.48 25.30
CA LEU A 81 2.77 18.82 25.99
C LEU A 81 2.72 18.37 27.45
N THR A 82 3.58 17.43 27.86
CA THR A 82 3.71 16.95 29.24
C THR A 82 4.83 17.65 30.03
N ASP A 83 5.39 18.75 29.53
CA ASP A 83 6.51 19.48 30.13
C ASP A 83 7.71 18.57 30.47
N ASP A 84 8.03 17.61 29.57
CA ASP A 84 9.15 16.70 29.81
C ASP A 84 10.47 17.49 29.88
N PRO A 85 11.31 17.28 30.91
CA PRO A 85 12.58 18.00 31.10
C PRO A 85 13.53 17.93 29.89
N ARG A 86 13.41 16.88 29.06
CA ARG A 86 14.21 16.71 27.83
C ARG A 86 13.82 17.70 26.74
N THR A 87 12.60 18.24 26.79
CA THR A 87 12.05 19.19 25.81
C THR A 87 12.10 20.64 26.29
N ALA A 88 12.40 20.89 27.56
CA ALA A 88 12.45 22.23 28.19
C ALA A 88 13.34 23.29 27.50
N ARG A 89 14.25 22.87 26.62
CA ARG A 89 15.15 23.75 25.85
C ARG A 89 14.57 24.20 24.50
N PHE A 90 13.45 23.61 24.07
CA PHE A 90 12.81 23.91 22.79
C PHE A 90 11.53 24.69 23.05
N GLY A 91 11.51 25.94 22.61
CA GLY A 91 10.31 26.77 22.64
C GLY A 91 9.32 26.38 21.53
N ASP A 92 8.08 26.81 21.69
CA ASP A 92 6.92 26.55 20.83
C ASP A 92 7.25 26.81 19.35
N ALA A 93 7.92 27.92 19.06
CA ALA A 93 8.29 28.31 17.71
C ALA A 93 9.20 27.28 17.00
N THR A 94 10.13 26.67 17.73
CA THR A 94 11.06 25.67 17.18
C THR A 94 10.33 24.36 16.88
N ILE A 95 9.39 23.97 17.74
CA ILE A 95 8.60 22.75 17.55
C ILE A 95 7.60 22.93 16.40
N LEU A 96 6.90 24.05 16.35
CA LEU A 96 5.96 24.35 15.25
C LEU A 96 6.69 24.45 13.90
N ALA A 97 7.88 25.05 13.85
CA ALA A 97 8.68 25.12 12.62
C ALA A 97 9.19 23.73 12.17
N LEU A 98 9.55 22.87 13.12
CA LEU A 98 9.96 21.49 12.82
C LEU A 98 8.77 20.66 12.32
N LEU A 99 7.60 20.80 12.93
CA LEU A 99 6.36 20.14 12.50
C LEU A 99 5.98 20.56 11.08
N ALA A 100 5.98 21.86 10.78
CA ALA A 100 5.65 22.39 9.46
C ALA A 100 6.61 21.88 8.38
N LYS A 101 7.93 21.84 8.65
CA LYS A 101 8.92 21.29 7.69
C LYS A 101 8.72 19.81 7.42
N ILE A 102 8.28 19.05 8.43
CA ILE A 102 8.04 17.62 8.26
C ILE A 102 6.74 17.38 7.50
N GLU A 103 5.69 18.14 7.79
CA GLU A 103 4.42 18.11 7.06
C GLU A 103 4.62 18.44 5.57
N GLU A 104 5.44 19.45 5.26
CA GLU A 104 5.84 19.79 3.89
C GLU A 104 6.55 18.61 3.17
N LYS A 105 7.46 17.91 3.89
CA LYS A 105 8.14 16.72 3.37
C LYS A 105 7.21 15.51 3.24
N GLN A 106 6.20 15.40 4.09
CA GLN A 106 5.15 14.37 4.01
C GLN A 106 4.23 14.61 2.81
N ASP A 107 3.92 15.85 2.48
CA ASP A 107 3.15 16.21 1.29
C ASP A 107 3.88 15.88 -0.02
N GLU A 108 5.20 16.10 -0.07
CA GLU A 108 6.04 15.66 -1.20
C GLU A 108 6.00 14.13 -1.36
N LEU A 109 6.14 13.39 -0.26
CA LEU A 109 6.05 11.93 -0.27
C LEU A 109 4.64 11.43 -0.61
N GLY A 110 3.58 12.09 -0.14
CA GLY A 110 2.20 11.79 -0.48
C GLY A 110 1.90 11.92 -1.97
N LYS A 111 2.53 12.89 -2.65
CA LYS A 111 2.44 13.05 -4.11
C LYS A 111 3.12 11.92 -4.87
N VAL A 112 4.31 11.49 -4.41
CA VAL A 112 5.00 10.31 -4.96
C VAL A 112 4.16 9.05 -4.72
N MET A 113 3.61 8.91 -3.52
CA MET A 113 2.77 7.78 -3.10
C MET A 113 1.44 7.72 -3.85
N MET A 114 0.83 8.86 -4.18
CA MET A 114 -0.34 8.90 -5.07
C MET A 114 0.00 8.40 -6.47
N GLY A 115 1.23 8.59 -6.97
CA GLY A 115 1.69 8.01 -8.22
C GLY A 115 1.88 6.48 -8.17
N VAL A 116 2.08 5.92 -6.98
CA VAL A 116 2.20 4.47 -6.73
C VAL A 116 0.82 3.81 -6.53
N VAL A 117 -0.08 4.48 -5.81
CA VAL A 117 -1.43 3.96 -5.50
C VAL A 117 -2.43 4.25 -6.63
N ARG A 118 -2.26 5.35 -7.37
CA ARG A 118 -2.94 5.58 -8.65
C ARG A 118 -1.90 5.40 -9.73
N PRO A 119 -1.86 4.26 -10.44
CA PRO A 119 -1.04 4.17 -11.62
C PRO A 119 -1.56 5.23 -12.58
N ARG A 120 -0.69 6.21 -12.87
CA ARG A 120 -0.92 7.30 -13.80
C ARG A 120 -1.35 6.69 -15.13
N ALA A 121 -2.64 6.73 -15.38
CA ALA A 121 -3.19 6.55 -16.71
C ALA A 121 -2.77 7.80 -17.50
N GLU A 122 -1.78 7.65 -18.35
CA GLU A 122 -1.69 8.51 -19.53
C GLU A 122 -2.08 7.67 -20.76
N PRO A 123 -2.83 8.29 -21.69
CA PRO A 123 -3.56 7.63 -22.78
C PRO A 123 -2.65 7.06 -23.88
#